data_AF-A0A8H5BNW7-F1
#
_entry.id   AF-A0A8H5BNW7-F1
#
_cell.length_a   1.000
_cell.length_b   1.000
_cell.length_c   1.000
_cell.angle_alpha   90.00
_cell.angle_beta   90.00
_cell.angle_gamma   90.00
#
_symmetry.space_group_name_H-M   'P 1'
#
loop_
_entity.id
_entity.type
_entity.pdbx_description
1 polymer ?
#
loop_
_entity_poly.entity_id
_entity_poly.type
_entity_poly.pdbx_seq_one_letter_code
_entity_poly.pdbx_strand_id
1 'polypeptide(L)'
;MMASPTPTLDDDGSLECPSQGLALCEAVAHVMRSLFHTRLDDTDPTRVLIPEHFSRELLEDCYLAVDTVYEAARGRNEYSTQWTLEEYIAAQDAPKGKTNAGNPDFSPAVSPRVNEQPTLVEVPCHVSDSEGKVLAWYLPGLISRRRQAAVEQSIVQLDGDSAKGLPLDGSRSSPWRTNAFFFREPEECQVNPGCVCFSPCWYSQAHPPPEYQPTPSQSMNDPANVSFLEDIQEYNAIMGGVLAIIHPALFETAMDSWKAIYADPSCTSKPELVADLLGTWSSPFTAVSLITNRETPLHKDRKGGRFYLDAVTTFGNYANGRFEIDGLGMRFRYNPGTAVFLNSHTFRHGASRVEGERYCLVSFFRPDVVQNHGGYKSEDAETLPTIQSYREYYLGATGGWKGKGKEGTPGLE
;
A
#
# COMPACT_ATOMS: atom_id res chain seq x y z
N MET A 1 -17.24 -15.45 31.27
CA MET A 1 -16.28 -16.49 30.88
C MET A 1 -16.92 -17.32 29.76
N MET A 2 -16.76 -16.87 28.52
CA MET A 2 -16.99 -17.73 27.36
C MET A 2 -15.62 -18.28 26.97
N ALA A 3 -15.51 -19.59 26.81
CA ALA A 3 -14.26 -20.24 26.46
C ALA A 3 -13.91 -19.91 25.00
N SER A 4 -12.66 -19.51 24.77
CA SER A 4 -12.09 -19.36 23.42
C SER A 4 -12.11 -20.71 22.70
N PRO A 5 -12.51 -20.78 21.42
CA PRO A 5 -12.50 -22.03 20.68
C PRO A 5 -11.05 -22.46 20.42
N THR A 6 -10.74 -23.72 20.72
CA THR A 6 -9.50 -24.38 20.32
C THR A 6 -9.51 -24.57 18.80
N PRO A 7 -8.43 -24.26 18.07
CA PRO A 7 -8.39 -24.48 16.62
C PRO A 7 -8.49 -25.97 16.30
N THR A 8 -9.37 -26.32 15.36
CA THR A 8 -9.50 -27.65 14.74
C THR A 8 -8.56 -27.74 13.53
N LEU A 9 -7.92 -28.90 13.38
CA LEU A 9 -7.11 -29.23 12.19
C LEU A 9 -8.03 -29.88 11.17
N ASP A 10 -7.91 -29.49 9.89
CA ASP A 10 -8.56 -30.18 8.78
C ASP A 10 -7.91 -31.56 8.51
N ASP A 11 -8.61 -32.42 7.77
CA ASP A 11 -8.16 -33.77 7.39
C ASP A 11 -6.83 -33.79 6.61
N ASP A 12 -6.35 -32.65 6.11
CA ASP A 12 -5.06 -32.48 5.43
C ASP A 12 -3.94 -31.88 6.30
N GLY A 13 -4.22 -31.54 7.56
CA GLY A 13 -3.26 -30.97 8.50
C GLY A 13 -3.00 -29.47 8.34
N SER A 14 -3.82 -28.74 7.57
CA SER A 14 -3.79 -27.28 7.54
C SER A 14 -4.53 -26.67 8.76
N LEU A 15 -4.03 -25.54 9.24
CA LEU A 15 -4.65 -24.76 10.33
C LEU A 15 -5.84 -24.00 9.76
N GLU A 16 -7.07 -24.32 10.18
CA GLU A 16 -8.22 -23.42 10.00
C GLU A 16 -7.85 -22.05 10.59
N CYS A 17 -7.79 -21.00 9.76
CA CYS A 17 -7.54 -19.64 10.22
C CYS A 17 -8.89 -18.92 10.37
N PRO A 18 -9.49 -18.78 11.57
CA PRO A 18 -10.79 -18.14 11.69
C PRO A 18 -10.68 -16.63 11.94
N SER A 19 -9.54 -15.99 11.65
CA SER A 19 -9.56 -14.53 11.55
C SER A 19 -10.40 -14.15 10.34
N GLN A 20 -11.60 -13.62 10.58
CA GLN A 20 -12.51 -13.18 9.51
C GLN A 20 -11.87 -12.11 8.64
N GLY A 21 -11.13 -11.16 9.25
CA GLY A 21 -10.37 -10.14 8.55
C GLY A 21 -9.30 -10.73 7.63
N LEU A 22 -8.43 -11.59 8.16
CA LEU A 22 -7.37 -12.21 7.35
C LEU A 22 -7.96 -13.09 6.24
N ALA A 23 -9.01 -13.87 6.53
CA ALA A 23 -9.70 -14.69 5.54
C ALA A 23 -10.32 -13.85 4.41
N LEU A 24 -10.91 -12.70 4.71
CA LEU A 24 -11.40 -11.75 3.70
C LEU A 24 -10.27 -11.25 2.81
N CYS A 25 -9.13 -10.87 3.40
CA CYS A 25 -7.95 -10.42 2.65
C CYS A 25 -7.46 -11.51 1.67
N GLU A 26 -7.36 -12.75 2.13
CA GLU A 26 -6.95 -13.88 1.29
C GLU A 26 -7.94 -14.18 0.17
N ALA A 27 -9.24 -14.17 0.49
CA ALA A 27 -10.29 -14.42 -0.50
C ALA A 27 -10.25 -13.35 -1.61
N VAL A 28 -10.13 -12.07 -1.24
CA VAL A 28 -10.03 -10.96 -2.21
C VAL A 28 -8.75 -11.09 -3.03
N ALA A 29 -7.61 -11.39 -2.40
CA ALA A 29 -6.35 -11.62 -3.11
C ALA A 29 -6.43 -12.79 -4.08
N HIS A 30 -7.08 -13.90 -3.71
CA HIS A 30 -7.27 -15.06 -4.57
C HIS A 30 -8.15 -14.73 -5.80
N VAL A 31 -9.28 -14.06 -5.57
CA VAL A 31 -10.19 -13.63 -6.66
C VAL A 31 -9.47 -12.65 -7.58
N MET A 32 -8.80 -11.63 -7.03
CA MET A 32 -8.09 -10.63 -7.83
C MET A 32 -6.94 -11.23 -8.64
N ARG A 33 -6.12 -12.13 -8.07
CA ARG A 33 -5.09 -12.86 -8.82
C ARG A 33 -5.69 -13.69 -9.96
N SER A 34 -6.78 -14.40 -9.70
CA SER A 34 -7.46 -15.23 -10.70
C SER A 34 -8.04 -14.38 -11.85
N LEU A 35 -8.68 -13.26 -11.51
CA LEU A 35 -9.15 -12.29 -12.50
C LEU A 35 -7.98 -11.70 -13.30
N PHE A 36 -6.88 -11.37 -12.63
CA PHE A 36 -5.68 -10.85 -13.28
C PHE A 36 -5.09 -11.85 -14.29
N HIS A 37 -5.02 -13.14 -13.94
CA HIS A 37 -4.67 -14.20 -14.88
C HIS A 37 -5.60 -14.24 -16.09
N THR A 38 -6.91 -14.12 -15.89
CA THR A 38 -7.86 -14.15 -17.03
C THR A 38 -7.61 -13.00 -18.00
N ARG A 39 -7.23 -11.81 -17.49
CA ARG A 39 -6.89 -10.64 -18.31
C ARG A 39 -5.57 -10.81 -19.05
N LEU A 40 -4.60 -11.48 -18.44
CA LEU A 40 -3.32 -11.80 -19.06
C LEU A 40 -3.44 -12.82 -20.20
N ASP A 41 -4.25 -13.85 -20.00
CA ASP A 41 -4.44 -14.93 -20.97
C ASP A 41 -5.53 -14.65 -22.02
N ASP A 42 -6.24 -13.52 -21.90
CA ASP A 42 -7.43 -13.18 -22.71
C ASP A 42 -8.50 -14.29 -22.63
N THR A 43 -8.73 -14.79 -21.41
CA THR A 43 -9.72 -15.85 -21.14
C THR A 43 -10.97 -15.30 -20.45
N ASP A 44 -12.04 -16.09 -20.48
CA ASP A 44 -13.33 -15.71 -19.91
C ASP A 44 -13.25 -15.57 -18.38
N PRO A 45 -13.44 -14.36 -17.81
CA PRO A 45 -13.36 -14.12 -16.37
C PRO A 45 -14.49 -14.79 -15.58
N THR A 46 -15.58 -15.23 -16.23
CA THR A 46 -16.67 -15.96 -15.56
C THR A 46 -16.26 -17.34 -15.03
N ARG A 47 -15.06 -17.81 -15.40
CA ARG A 47 -14.44 -19.04 -14.90
C ARG A 47 -13.83 -18.90 -13.52
N VAL A 48 -13.61 -17.67 -13.03
CA VAL A 48 -13.07 -17.45 -11.69
C VAL A 48 -14.11 -17.88 -10.66
N LEU A 49 -13.69 -18.72 -9.72
CA LEU A 49 -14.53 -19.12 -8.59
C LEU A 49 -14.70 -17.91 -7.66
N ILE A 50 -15.93 -17.43 -7.54
CA ILE A 50 -16.28 -16.32 -6.65
C ILE A 50 -16.91 -16.91 -5.38
N PRO A 51 -16.38 -16.59 -4.18
CA PRO A 51 -16.98 -17.04 -2.92
C PRO A 51 -18.42 -16.53 -2.77
N GLU A 52 -19.34 -17.36 -2.26
CA GLU A 52 -20.77 -17.03 -2.17
C GLU A 52 -21.08 -15.75 -1.36
N HIS A 53 -20.21 -15.42 -0.40
CA HIS A 53 -20.37 -14.24 0.46
C HIS A 53 -19.85 -12.94 -0.17
N PHE A 54 -19.28 -12.98 -1.38
CA PHE A 54 -18.85 -11.76 -2.06
C PHE A 54 -20.07 -10.94 -2.50
N SER A 55 -20.14 -9.70 -2.00
CA SER A 55 -21.09 -8.74 -2.51
C SER A 55 -20.77 -8.44 -3.99
N ARG A 56 -21.81 -8.08 -4.74
CA ARG A 56 -21.65 -7.61 -6.12
C ARG A 56 -20.73 -6.40 -6.16
N GLU A 57 -20.90 -5.52 -5.19
CA GLU A 57 -20.13 -4.30 -4.98
C GLU A 57 -18.63 -4.57 -4.81
N LEU A 58 -18.27 -5.52 -3.94
CA LEU A 58 -16.88 -5.93 -3.74
C LEU A 58 -16.28 -6.55 -5.01
N LEU A 59 -17.06 -7.37 -5.72
CA LEU A 59 -16.62 -7.97 -6.97
C LEU A 59 -16.37 -6.91 -8.06
N GLU A 60 -17.27 -5.93 -8.21
CA GLU A 60 -17.08 -4.80 -9.13
C GLU A 60 -15.81 -3.99 -8.80
N ASP A 61 -15.51 -3.78 -7.51
CA ASP A 61 -14.27 -3.15 -7.08
C ASP A 61 -13.04 -4.00 -7.42
N CYS A 62 -13.12 -5.33 -7.27
CA CYS A 62 -12.04 -6.25 -7.65
C CYS A 62 -11.74 -6.17 -9.15
N TYR A 63 -12.77 -6.19 -10.00
CA TYR A 63 -12.61 -6.01 -11.45
C TYR A 63 -11.94 -4.68 -11.80
N LEU A 64 -12.42 -3.57 -11.21
CA LEU A 64 -11.82 -2.25 -11.43
C LEU A 64 -10.35 -2.19 -11.02
N ALA A 65 -10.02 -2.75 -9.86
CA ALA A 65 -8.66 -2.75 -9.35
C ALA A 65 -7.73 -3.59 -10.24
N VAL A 66 -8.16 -4.80 -10.61
CA VAL A 66 -7.45 -5.69 -11.53
C VAL A 66 -7.23 -5.04 -12.88
N ASP A 67 -8.24 -4.40 -13.44
CA ASP A 67 -8.13 -3.67 -14.71
C ASP A 67 -7.10 -2.56 -14.59
N THR A 68 -7.17 -1.73 -13.55
CA THR A 68 -6.21 -0.63 -13.34
C THR A 68 -4.77 -1.14 -13.25
N VAL A 69 -4.54 -2.23 -12.51
CA VAL A 69 -3.21 -2.86 -12.39
C VAL A 69 -2.75 -3.44 -13.73
N TYR A 70 -3.64 -4.12 -14.46
CA TYR A 70 -3.37 -4.61 -15.81
C TYR A 70 -2.99 -3.48 -16.76
N GLU A 71 -3.70 -2.35 -16.70
CA GLU A 71 -3.41 -1.18 -17.51
C GLU A 71 -2.10 -0.47 -17.15
N ALA A 72 -1.56 -0.68 -15.95
CA ALA A 72 -0.23 -0.21 -15.54
C ALA A 72 0.88 -1.21 -15.89
N ALA A 73 0.57 -2.51 -15.88
CA ALA A 73 1.51 -3.59 -16.20
C ALA A 73 1.73 -3.75 -17.71
N ARG A 74 0.73 -3.37 -18.52
CA ARG A 74 0.85 -3.34 -19.99
C ARG A 74 1.95 -2.34 -20.36
N GLY A 75 3.01 -2.78 -21.04
CA GLY A 75 4.22 -1.98 -21.34
C GLY A 75 4.02 -0.72 -22.21
N ARG A 76 2.79 -0.22 -22.36
CA ARG A 76 2.46 1.05 -23.02
C ARG A 76 2.83 2.28 -22.18
N ASN A 77 2.79 2.14 -20.86
CA ASN A 77 3.11 3.22 -19.91
C ASN A 77 4.19 2.73 -18.93
N GLU A 78 5.28 2.16 -19.46
CA GLU A 78 6.42 1.70 -18.68
C GLU A 78 7.50 2.80 -18.68
N TYR A 79 7.96 3.17 -17.48
CA TYR A 79 9.08 4.08 -17.31
C TYR A 79 10.25 3.30 -16.71
N SER A 80 11.46 3.62 -17.13
CA SER A 80 12.66 3.00 -16.58
C SER A 80 13.71 4.05 -16.23
N THR A 81 14.49 3.79 -15.18
CA THR A 81 15.68 4.58 -14.87
C THR A 81 16.87 4.09 -15.71
N GLN A 82 17.97 4.86 -15.74
CA GLN A 82 19.25 4.42 -16.34
C GLN A 82 20.16 3.69 -15.34
N TRP A 83 19.70 3.51 -14.11
CA TRP A 83 20.49 3.05 -12.97
C TRP A 83 19.75 1.94 -12.24
N THR A 84 20.47 1.09 -11.52
CA THR A 84 19.84 0.03 -10.69
C THR A 84 19.45 0.55 -9.31
N LEU A 85 18.48 -0.09 -8.66
CA LEU A 85 18.13 0.21 -7.28
C LEU A 85 19.36 0.14 -6.36
N GLU A 86 20.23 -0.85 -6.58
CA GLU A 86 21.46 -1.04 -5.80
C GLU A 86 22.43 0.12 -5.97
N GLU A 87 22.64 0.61 -7.18
CA GLU A 87 23.47 1.79 -7.45
C GLU A 87 22.93 3.03 -6.75
N TYR A 88 21.61 3.23 -6.80
CA TYR A 88 20.94 4.35 -6.15
C TYR A 88 21.11 4.29 -4.63
N ILE A 89 20.92 3.12 -4.01
CA ILE A 89 21.07 2.99 -2.56
C ILE A 89 22.55 3.15 -2.15
N ALA A 90 23.48 2.53 -2.87
CA ALA A 90 24.91 2.63 -2.58
C ALA A 90 25.39 4.10 -2.59
N ALA A 91 24.89 4.91 -3.52
CA ALA A 91 25.20 6.34 -3.57
C ALA A 91 24.60 7.14 -2.41
N GLN A 92 23.43 6.74 -1.91
CA GLN A 92 22.79 7.40 -0.77
C GLN A 92 23.43 7.08 0.57
N ASP A 93 23.98 5.87 0.71
CA ASP A 93 24.68 5.42 1.91
C ASP A 93 26.15 5.87 1.96
N ALA A 94 26.67 6.46 0.88
CA ALA A 94 28.05 6.92 0.79
C ALA A 94 28.39 7.96 1.89
N PRO A 95 29.54 7.83 2.59
CA PRO A 95 29.95 8.78 3.62
C PRO A 95 30.08 10.20 3.07
N LYS A 96 29.44 11.17 3.74
CA LYS A 96 29.56 12.59 3.42
C LYS A 96 31.04 13.02 3.47
N GLY A 97 31.59 13.46 2.33
CA GLY A 97 32.95 14.00 2.24
C GLY A 97 33.98 13.16 1.48
N LYS A 98 33.62 11.96 0.98
CA LYS A 98 34.42 11.21 0.00
C LYS A 98 33.81 11.32 -1.40
N THR A 99 33.62 12.52 -1.92
CA THR A 99 33.25 12.72 -3.33
C THR A 99 34.51 12.91 -4.16
N ASN A 100 35.25 11.82 -4.40
CA ASN A 100 36.23 11.76 -5.48
C ASN A 100 35.62 10.90 -6.59
N ALA A 101 35.45 11.53 -7.77
CA ALA A 101 34.80 11.03 -8.99
C ALA A 101 33.25 11.07 -8.96
N GLY A 102 32.69 11.91 -9.84
CA GLY A 102 31.31 11.95 -10.33
C GLY A 102 30.21 11.51 -9.35
N ASN A 103 29.46 12.45 -8.80
CA ASN A 103 28.15 12.13 -8.25
C ASN A 103 27.36 11.45 -9.40
N PRO A 104 26.90 10.20 -9.27
CA PRO A 104 26.18 9.56 -10.37
C PRO A 104 24.97 10.42 -10.72
N ASP A 105 24.78 10.70 -12.01
CA ASP A 105 23.61 11.44 -12.46
C ASP A 105 22.39 10.52 -12.36
N PHE A 106 21.73 10.57 -11.20
CA PHE A 106 20.44 9.91 -10.99
C PHE A 106 19.28 10.68 -11.59
N SER A 107 19.53 11.63 -12.52
CA SER A 107 18.45 12.23 -13.30
C SER A 107 17.61 11.12 -13.94
N PRO A 108 16.28 11.25 -13.92
CA PRO A 108 15.38 10.32 -14.58
C PRO A 108 15.72 10.25 -16.05
N ALA A 109 15.88 9.03 -16.54
CA ALA A 109 16.21 8.77 -17.92
C ALA A 109 15.04 8.99 -18.88
N VAL A 110 13.81 8.72 -18.41
CA VAL A 110 12.61 8.60 -19.27
C VAL A 110 11.42 9.39 -18.73
N SER A 111 11.60 10.27 -17.75
CA SER A 111 10.51 11.17 -17.33
C SER A 111 10.29 12.21 -18.43
N PRO A 112 9.09 12.29 -19.04
CA PRO A 112 8.80 13.39 -19.96
C PRO A 112 9.03 14.69 -19.18
N ARG A 113 10.00 15.50 -19.58
CA ARG A 113 10.30 16.78 -18.92
C ARG A 113 9.92 17.91 -19.86
N VAL A 114 9.22 18.92 -19.34
CA VAL A 114 8.96 20.18 -20.04
C VAL A 114 9.60 21.28 -19.20
N ASN A 115 10.54 22.03 -19.79
CA ASN A 115 11.32 23.06 -19.09
C ASN A 115 11.96 22.55 -17.79
N GLU A 116 12.63 21.39 -17.86
CA GLU A 116 13.33 20.74 -16.72
C GLU A 116 12.43 20.27 -15.56
N GLN A 117 11.10 20.42 -15.67
CA GLN A 117 10.14 19.93 -14.69
C GLN A 117 9.58 18.57 -15.12
N PRO A 118 9.36 17.63 -14.17
CA PRO A 118 8.60 16.42 -14.45
C PRO A 118 7.23 16.76 -15.03
N THR A 119 6.92 16.19 -16.19
CA THR A 119 5.58 16.23 -16.75
C THR A 119 4.66 15.43 -15.85
N LEU A 120 3.44 15.91 -15.74
CA LEU A 120 2.44 15.28 -14.94
C LEU A 120 1.95 13.98 -15.60
N VAL A 121 2.09 12.87 -14.90
CA VAL A 121 1.58 11.56 -15.33
C VAL A 121 0.16 11.36 -14.81
N GLU A 122 -0.76 11.01 -15.71
CA GLU A 122 -2.19 10.91 -15.40
C GLU A 122 -2.79 9.52 -15.72
N VAL A 123 -2.03 8.64 -16.37
CA VAL A 123 -2.47 7.29 -16.77
C VAL A 123 -1.81 6.20 -15.90
N PRO A 124 -2.46 5.04 -15.70
CA PRO A 124 -1.84 3.93 -14.97
C PRO A 124 -0.48 3.54 -15.57
N CYS A 125 0.52 3.40 -14.71
CA CYS A 125 1.89 3.12 -15.11
C CYS A 125 2.70 2.47 -13.97
N HIS A 126 3.87 1.95 -14.32
CA HIS A 126 4.88 1.57 -13.34
C HIS A 126 6.24 2.16 -13.71
N VAL A 127 7.12 2.25 -12.73
CA VAL A 127 8.51 2.68 -12.91
C VAL A 127 9.43 1.56 -12.45
N SER A 128 10.32 1.14 -13.34
CA SER A 128 11.32 0.12 -13.08
C SER A 128 12.73 0.70 -13.05
N ASP A 129 13.67 -0.02 -12.44
CA ASP A 129 15.09 0.28 -12.61
C ASP A 129 15.64 -0.22 -13.95
N SER A 130 16.93 -0.01 -14.22
CA SER A 130 17.55 -0.48 -15.48
C SER A 130 17.63 -2.00 -15.63
N GLU A 131 17.40 -2.76 -14.56
CA GLU A 131 17.32 -4.24 -14.55
C GLU A 131 15.87 -4.74 -14.51
N GLY A 132 14.89 -3.83 -14.55
CA GLY A 132 13.47 -4.16 -14.58
C GLY A 132 12.84 -4.38 -13.20
N LYS A 133 13.52 -4.11 -12.08
CA LYS A 133 12.92 -4.14 -10.73
C LYS A 133 11.90 -3.03 -10.60
N VAL A 134 10.66 -3.35 -10.25
CA VAL A 134 9.60 -2.35 -10.19
C VAL A 134 9.69 -1.55 -8.90
N LEU A 135 9.99 -0.26 -9.03
CA LEU A 135 10.25 0.69 -7.95
C LEU A 135 8.99 1.37 -7.42
N ALA A 136 8.02 1.61 -8.32
CA ALA A 136 6.75 2.23 -7.99
C ALA A 136 5.65 1.87 -9.00
N TRP A 137 4.42 1.80 -8.52
CA TRP A 137 3.19 1.71 -9.31
C TRP A 137 2.32 2.94 -9.05
N TYR A 138 1.78 3.50 -10.12
CA TYR A 138 0.82 4.59 -10.07
C TYR A 138 -0.50 4.11 -10.67
N LEU A 139 -1.54 4.07 -9.84
CA LEU A 139 -2.82 3.44 -10.14
C LEU A 139 -3.95 4.46 -9.95
N PRO A 140 -4.16 5.39 -10.91
CA PRO A 140 -5.24 6.35 -10.85
C PRO A 140 -6.60 5.68 -11.06
N GLY A 141 -7.58 6.05 -10.25
CA GLY A 141 -8.93 5.48 -10.34
C GLY A 141 -9.04 4.03 -9.89
N LEU A 142 -8.03 3.53 -9.17
CA LEU A 142 -8.02 2.17 -8.60
C LEU A 142 -9.25 1.91 -7.73
N ILE A 143 -9.69 2.91 -6.96
CA ILE A 143 -10.81 2.80 -6.04
C ILE A 143 -12.06 3.37 -6.69
N SER A 144 -13.17 2.61 -6.70
CA SER A 144 -14.43 3.06 -7.28
C SER A 144 -15.00 4.27 -6.54
N ARG A 145 -15.83 5.08 -7.21
CA ARG A 145 -16.48 6.24 -6.55
C ARG A 145 -17.36 5.83 -5.37
N ARG A 146 -18.01 4.67 -5.45
CA ARG A 146 -18.81 4.12 -4.35
C ARG A 146 -17.92 3.77 -3.16
N ARG A 147 -16.80 3.08 -3.38
CA ARG A 147 -15.86 2.74 -2.32
C ARG A 147 -15.20 3.98 -1.71
N GLN A 148 -14.86 4.98 -2.53
CA GLN A 148 -14.38 6.29 -2.05
C GLN A 148 -15.40 6.92 -1.09
N ALA A 149 -16.67 7.00 -1.50
CA ALA A 149 -17.72 7.56 -0.65
C ALA A 149 -17.91 6.80 0.67
N ALA A 150 -17.83 5.47 0.65
CA ALA A 150 -17.91 4.65 1.86
C ALA A 150 -16.75 4.94 2.83
N VAL A 151 -15.51 4.95 2.33
CA VAL A 151 -14.32 5.27 3.14
C VAL A 151 -14.39 6.69 3.69
N GLU A 152 -14.80 7.67 2.86
CA GLU A 152 -14.96 9.06 3.28
C GLU A 152 -16.03 9.21 4.37
N GLN A 153 -17.14 8.49 4.27
CA GLN A 153 -18.17 8.47 5.30
C GLN A 153 -17.64 7.90 6.62
N SER A 154 -16.88 6.80 6.59
CA SER A 154 -16.27 6.23 7.80
C SER A 154 -15.25 7.17 8.43
N ILE A 155 -14.52 7.96 7.63
CA ILE A 155 -13.59 8.99 8.14
C ILE A 155 -14.36 10.10 8.87
N VAL A 156 -15.48 10.56 8.31
CA VAL A 156 -16.32 11.58 8.94
C VAL A 156 -16.92 11.08 10.25
N GLN A 157 -17.39 9.82 10.29
CA GLN A 157 -17.90 9.19 11.51
C GLN A 157 -16.80 9.09 12.57
N LEU A 158 -15.61 8.63 12.18
CA LEU A 158 -14.47 8.53 13.09
C LEU A 158 -14.11 9.87 13.75
N ASP A 159 -14.12 10.97 13.00
CA ASP A 159 -13.84 12.30 13.54
C ASP A 159 -14.85 12.74 14.60
N GLY A 160 -16.13 12.38 14.41
CA GLY A 160 -17.20 12.66 15.37
C GLY A 160 -17.18 11.76 16.61
N ASP A 161 -16.79 10.50 16.45
CA ASP A 161 -16.90 9.47 17.48
C ASP A 161 -15.61 9.25 18.29
N SER A 162 -14.44 9.62 17.74
CA SER A 162 -13.16 9.41 18.43
C SER A 162 -13.02 10.27 19.68
N ALA A 163 -12.71 9.63 20.80
CA ALA A 163 -12.58 10.30 22.10
C ALA A 163 -11.41 11.31 22.15
N LYS A 164 -10.40 11.15 21.29
CA LYS A 164 -9.21 12.01 21.24
C LYS A 164 -9.12 12.85 19.96
N GLY A 165 -10.07 12.67 19.04
CA GLY A 165 -9.97 13.19 17.67
C GLY A 165 -8.70 12.72 16.97
N LEU A 166 -8.36 13.39 15.87
CA LEU A 166 -7.13 13.14 15.12
C LEU A 166 -5.98 13.97 15.71
N PRO A 167 -4.90 13.35 16.23
CA PRO A 167 -3.83 14.07 16.89
C PRO A 167 -3.15 15.12 15.98
N LEU A 168 -3.01 16.33 16.51
CA LEU A 168 -2.21 17.44 15.98
C LEU A 168 -1.38 18.08 17.09
N ASP A 169 -0.20 18.59 16.72
CA ASP A 169 0.59 19.44 17.60
C ASP A 169 0.53 20.89 17.11
N GLY A 170 0.01 21.78 17.96
CA GLY A 170 -0.10 23.21 17.66
C GLY A 170 1.24 23.95 17.60
N SER A 171 2.36 23.31 17.99
CA SER A 171 3.67 23.96 17.97
C SER A 171 4.31 23.99 16.58
N ARG A 172 4.75 25.18 16.18
CA ARG A 172 5.55 25.39 14.95
C ARG A 172 6.94 24.75 14.99
N SER A 173 7.43 24.35 16.17
CA SER A 173 8.71 23.65 16.33
C SER A 173 8.61 22.14 16.14
N SER A 174 7.40 21.63 15.94
CA SER A 174 7.16 20.19 15.90
C SER A 174 7.56 19.59 14.55
N PRO A 175 7.85 18.29 14.49
CA PRO A 175 8.15 17.60 13.24
C PRO A 175 7.03 17.83 12.22
N TRP A 176 7.37 17.86 10.93
CA TRP A 176 6.42 18.14 9.86
C TRP A 176 5.15 17.25 9.88
N ARG A 177 5.24 16.04 10.47
CA ARG A 177 4.13 15.10 10.60
C ARG A 177 3.01 15.60 11.52
N THR A 178 3.33 16.47 12.48
CA THR A 178 2.38 17.00 13.48
C THR A 178 2.29 18.53 13.47
N ASN A 179 3.17 19.21 12.74
CA ASN A 179 3.22 20.67 12.67
C ASN A 179 2.02 21.25 11.90
N ALA A 180 1.19 22.02 12.60
CA ALA A 180 -0.02 22.65 12.07
C ALA A 180 0.20 23.44 10.75
N PHE A 181 1.40 23.95 10.48
CA PHE A 181 1.72 24.64 9.21
C PHE A 181 1.43 23.78 7.97
N PHE A 182 1.63 22.47 8.07
CA PHE A 182 1.39 21.55 6.97
C PHE A 182 -0.06 21.10 6.86
N PHE A 183 -0.94 21.52 7.77
CA PHE A 183 -2.34 21.21 7.71
C PHE A 183 -3.14 22.39 7.16
N ARG A 184 -4.37 22.10 6.72
CA ARG A 184 -5.37 23.13 6.44
C ARG A 184 -5.94 23.65 7.76
N GLU A 185 -6.42 24.89 7.76
CA GLU A 185 -7.04 25.47 8.95
C GLU A 185 -8.31 24.68 9.32
N PRO A 186 -8.48 24.26 10.59
CA PRO A 186 -9.62 23.43 11.01
C PRO A 186 -10.99 24.02 10.67
N GLU A 187 -11.14 25.35 10.72
CA GLU A 187 -12.40 26.04 10.43
C GLU A 187 -12.83 25.93 8.96
N GLU A 188 -11.91 25.58 8.08
CA GLU A 188 -12.17 25.35 6.66
C GLU A 188 -12.40 23.87 6.33
N CYS A 189 -12.26 22.99 7.33
CA CYS A 189 -12.28 21.55 7.13
C CYS A 189 -13.61 20.93 7.55
N GLN A 190 -14.05 19.93 6.79
CA GLN A 190 -15.19 19.09 7.20
C GLN A 190 -14.79 18.12 8.31
N VAL A 191 -13.57 17.58 8.22
CA VAL A 191 -12.97 16.67 9.19
C VAL A 191 -11.76 17.34 9.81
N ASN A 192 -11.61 17.25 11.14
CA ASN A 192 -10.46 17.86 11.80
C ASN A 192 -9.15 17.40 11.14
N PRO A 193 -8.23 18.31 10.79
CA PRO A 193 -6.92 17.92 10.29
C PRO A 193 -6.18 17.10 11.36
N GLY A 194 -5.36 16.14 10.95
CA GLY A 194 -4.64 15.30 11.90
C GLY A 194 -4.14 14.00 11.30
N CYS A 195 -3.55 13.17 12.16
CA CYS A 195 -3.02 11.87 11.77
C CYS A 195 -3.20 10.85 12.89
N VAL A 196 -3.80 9.70 12.56
CA VAL A 196 -3.88 8.54 13.45
C VAL A 196 -3.29 7.33 12.74
N CYS A 197 -2.64 6.45 13.50
CA CYS A 197 -2.02 5.25 12.95
C CYS A 197 -2.50 4.02 13.71
N PHE A 198 -2.89 3.00 12.97
CA PHE A 198 -3.49 1.76 13.42
C PHE A 198 -2.53 0.60 13.13
N SER A 199 -2.28 -0.26 14.11
CA SER A 199 -1.60 -1.53 13.93
C SER A 199 -2.10 -2.54 14.97
N PRO A 200 -2.43 -3.79 14.57
CA PRO A 200 -2.77 -4.86 15.52
C PRO A 200 -1.67 -5.04 16.56
N CYS A 201 -0.41 -5.06 16.13
CA CYS A 201 0.75 -4.95 16.99
C CYS A 201 2.01 -4.53 16.22
N TRP A 202 2.91 -3.84 16.90
CA TRP A 202 4.24 -3.49 16.37
C TRP A 202 5.29 -3.32 17.47
N TYR A 203 6.55 -3.21 17.08
CA TYR A 203 7.63 -2.82 17.98
C TYR A 203 7.73 -1.29 18.04
N SER A 204 7.61 -0.73 19.24
CA SER A 204 7.76 0.71 19.43
C SER A 204 9.21 1.15 19.22
N GLN A 205 9.41 2.43 18.93
CA GLN A 205 10.76 2.98 18.76
C GLN A 205 11.61 2.72 20.01
N ALA A 206 12.85 2.28 19.80
CA ALA A 206 13.80 1.90 20.85
C ALA A 206 13.40 0.66 21.67
N HIS A 207 12.39 -0.10 21.23
CA HIS A 207 11.97 -1.36 21.84
C HIS A 207 11.96 -2.49 20.79
N PRO A 208 13.12 -2.84 20.21
CA PRO A 208 13.20 -3.85 19.16
C PRO A 208 13.07 -5.28 19.71
N PRO A 209 12.80 -6.28 18.86
CA PRO A 209 13.01 -7.68 19.24
C PRO A 209 14.51 -7.98 19.46
N PRO A 210 14.84 -9.03 20.23
CA PRO A 210 13.94 -9.95 20.93
C PRO A 210 13.54 -9.49 22.34
N GLU A 211 14.09 -8.40 22.86
CA GLU A 211 13.92 -8.00 24.27
C GLU A 211 12.52 -7.50 24.60
N TYR A 212 11.76 -7.06 23.60
CA TYR A 212 10.44 -6.50 23.76
C TYR A 212 9.40 -7.30 22.98
N GLN A 213 8.16 -7.24 23.43
CA GLN A 213 7.02 -7.81 22.71
C GLN A 213 6.35 -6.74 21.84
N PRO A 214 5.84 -7.10 20.65
CA PRO A 214 5.03 -6.20 19.88
C PRO A 214 3.73 -5.88 20.64
N THR A 215 3.28 -4.64 20.51
CA THR A 215 2.14 -4.08 21.25
C THR A 215 1.19 -3.39 20.28
N PRO A 216 -0.14 -3.49 20.49
CA PRO A 216 -1.11 -2.70 19.71
C PRO A 216 -0.78 -1.21 19.71
N SER A 217 -1.03 -0.54 18.59
CA SER A 217 -0.87 0.92 18.55
C SER A 217 -1.79 1.57 19.58
N GLN A 218 -1.35 2.68 20.19
CA GLN A 218 -2.12 3.34 21.27
C GLN A 218 -3.53 3.77 20.82
N SER A 219 -3.71 4.06 19.54
CA SER A 219 -5.00 4.33 18.90
C SER A 219 -6.02 3.21 19.08
N MET A 220 -5.59 1.94 19.16
CA MET A 220 -6.48 0.79 19.29
C MET A 220 -7.13 0.65 20.68
N ASN A 221 -6.84 1.55 21.62
CA ASN A 221 -7.60 1.63 22.87
C ASN A 221 -8.90 2.43 22.72
N ASP A 222 -9.14 3.07 21.57
CA ASP A 222 -10.38 3.80 21.26
C ASP A 222 -11.28 2.90 20.39
N PRO A 223 -12.48 2.50 20.87
CA PRO A 223 -13.40 1.66 20.11
C PRO A 223 -13.81 2.25 18.77
N ALA A 224 -13.89 3.59 18.63
CA ALA A 224 -14.24 4.24 17.37
C ALA A 224 -13.21 3.93 16.27
N ASN A 225 -11.93 3.78 16.63
CA ASN A 225 -10.87 3.39 15.71
C ASN A 225 -11.03 1.93 15.26
N VAL A 226 -11.57 1.05 16.10
CA VAL A 226 -11.82 -0.35 15.74
C VAL A 226 -13.00 -0.42 14.77
N SER A 227 -14.11 0.26 15.07
CA SER A 227 -15.27 0.34 14.16
C SER A 227 -14.92 0.96 12.81
N PHE A 228 -14.06 1.98 12.79
CA PHE A 228 -13.53 2.53 11.54
C PHE A 228 -12.82 1.46 10.70
N LEU A 229 -12.00 0.60 11.32
CA LEU A 229 -11.30 -0.48 10.62
C LEU A 229 -12.25 -1.58 10.12
N GLU A 230 -13.31 -1.87 10.87
CA GLU A 230 -14.41 -2.75 10.44
C GLU A 230 -15.07 -2.20 9.17
N ASP A 231 -15.38 -0.90 9.15
CA ASP A 231 -16.06 -0.27 8.01
C ASP A 231 -15.21 -0.23 6.73
N ILE A 232 -13.88 -0.15 6.86
CA ILE A 232 -12.96 -0.10 5.72
C ILE A 232 -12.35 -1.46 5.36
N GLN A 233 -12.88 -2.57 5.89
CA GLN A 233 -12.32 -3.92 5.66
C GLN A 233 -12.18 -4.28 4.18
N GLU A 234 -13.21 -4.00 3.39
CA GLU A 234 -13.19 -4.30 1.95
C GLU A 234 -12.14 -3.44 1.21
N TYR A 235 -11.96 -2.18 1.60
CA TYR A 235 -10.89 -1.34 1.05
C TYR A 235 -9.51 -1.94 1.37
N ASN A 236 -9.27 -2.30 2.63
CA ASN A 236 -8.01 -2.90 3.07
C ASN A 236 -7.71 -4.21 2.33
N ALA A 237 -8.73 -5.05 2.12
CA ALA A 237 -8.61 -6.30 1.39
C ALA A 237 -8.28 -6.07 -0.09
N ILE A 238 -8.88 -5.05 -0.74
CA ILE A 238 -8.55 -4.67 -2.12
C ILE A 238 -7.08 -4.23 -2.23
N MET A 239 -6.60 -3.40 -1.29
CA MET A 239 -5.19 -2.99 -1.26
C MET A 239 -4.26 -4.18 -1.06
N GLY A 240 -4.66 -5.14 -0.23
CA GLY A 240 -3.98 -6.43 -0.09
C GLY A 240 -3.97 -7.26 -1.37
N GLY A 241 -5.10 -7.33 -2.08
CA GLY A 241 -5.20 -8.02 -3.37
C GLY A 241 -4.36 -7.38 -4.47
N VAL A 242 -4.24 -6.05 -4.49
CA VAL A 242 -3.28 -5.37 -5.37
C VAL A 242 -1.85 -5.76 -5.01
N LEU A 243 -1.49 -5.79 -3.72
CA LEU A 243 -0.16 -6.23 -3.28
C LEU A 243 0.12 -7.68 -3.66
N ALA A 244 -0.87 -8.57 -3.52
CA ALA A 244 -0.77 -9.96 -3.95
C ALA A 244 -0.47 -10.09 -5.45
N ILE A 245 -0.95 -9.13 -6.26
CA ILE A 245 -0.63 -9.05 -7.68
C ILE A 245 0.80 -8.53 -7.88
N ILE A 246 1.11 -7.32 -7.39
CA ILE A 246 2.35 -6.60 -7.74
C ILE A 246 3.59 -7.03 -6.97
N HIS A 247 3.43 -7.70 -5.81
CA HIS A 247 4.50 -8.21 -4.97
C HIS A 247 4.05 -9.46 -4.17
N PRO A 248 3.79 -10.59 -4.85
CA PRO A 248 3.20 -11.78 -4.23
C PRO A 248 4.01 -12.30 -3.05
N ALA A 249 5.35 -12.36 -3.15
CA ALA A 249 6.19 -12.83 -2.06
C ALA A 249 6.05 -12.01 -0.75
N LEU A 250 5.92 -10.69 -0.86
CA LEU A 250 5.72 -9.82 0.30
C LEU A 250 4.31 -9.98 0.88
N PHE A 251 3.30 -10.13 0.01
CA PHE A 251 1.94 -10.45 0.45
C PHE A 251 1.91 -11.74 1.28
N GLU A 252 2.42 -12.84 0.72
CA GLU A 252 2.38 -14.15 1.39
C GLU A 252 3.17 -14.14 2.70
N THR A 253 4.39 -13.58 2.68
CA THR A 253 5.23 -13.48 3.89
C THR A 253 4.53 -12.68 4.99
N ALA A 254 3.89 -11.56 4.66
CA ALA A 254 3.20 -10.75 5.66
C ALA A 254 1.91 -11.40 6.18
N MET A 255 1.16 -12.09 5.32
CA MET A 255 -0.02 -12.86 5.74
C MET A 255 0.38 -14.02 6.66
N ASP A 256 1.48 -14.71 6.37
CA ASP A 256 2.02 -15.77 7.23
C ASP A 256 2.44 -15.23 8.60
N SER A 257 3.05 -14.04 8.66
CA SER A 257 3.36 -13.38 9.94
C SER A 257 2.09 -13.12 10.76
N TRP A 258 1.02 -12.65 10.11
CA TRP A 258 -0.25 -12.41 10.80
C TRP A 258 -0.94 -13.66 11.26
N LYS A 259 -0.96 -14.71 10.45
CA LYS A 259 -1.50 -16.02 10.85
C LYS A 259 -0.72 -16.62 12.01
N ALA A 260 0.61 -16.47 12.02
CA ALA A 260 1.43 -16.95 13.12
C ALA A 260 1.14 -16.19 14.43
N ILE A 261 1.01 -14.86 14.39
CA ILE A 261 0.63 -14.06 15.56
C ILE A 261 -0.80 -14.40 16.01
N TYR A 262 -1.72 -14.63 15.08
CA TYR A 262 -3.09 -15.02 15.40
C TYR A 262 -3.16 -16.41 16.06
N ALA A 263 -2.35 -17.36 15.60
CA ALA A 263 -2.28 -18.72 16.15
C ALA A 263 -1.62 -18.75 17.53
N ASP A 264 -0.63 -17.88 17.78
CA ASP A 264 0.02 -17.73 19.08
C ASP A 264 0.14 -16.24 19.50
N PRO A 265 -0.96 -15.63 19.97
CA PRO A 265 -0.95 -14.22 20.35
C PRO A 265 -0.17 -13.96 21.65
N SER A 266 0.30 -15.02 22.35
CA SER A 266 1.09 -14.91 23.58
C SER A 266 2.46 -14.28 23.36
N CYS A 267 2.92 -14.22 22.11
CA CYS A 267 4.12 -13.50 21.71
C CYS A 267 3.97 -11.97 21.81
N THR A 268 2.77 -11.45 22.03
CA THR A 268 2.45 -10.01 22.11
C THR A 268 2.17 -9.54 23.54
N SER A 269 2.26 -8.24 23.80
CA SER A 269 2.03 -7.68 25.14
C SER A 269 0.55 -7.63 25.56
N LYS A 270 -0.39 -7.79 24.62
CA LYS A 270 -1.83 -7.81 24.86
C LYS A 270 -2.51 -8.91 24.02
N PRO A 271 -2.32 -10.19 24.35
CA PRO A 271 -2.73 -11.31 23.48
C PRO A 271 -4.20 -11.28 23.06
N GLU A 272 -5.13 -11.08 23.99
CA GLU A 272 -6.57 -11.06 23.72
C GLU A 272 -6.95 -9.92 22.75
N LEU A 273 -6.48 -8.71 23.03
CA LEU A 273 -6.73 -7.56 22.17
C LEU A 273 -6.12 -7.73 20.77
N VAL A 274 -4.92 -8.31 20.67
CA VAL A 274 -4.29 -8.58 19.36
C VAL A 274 -5.11 -9.59 18.57
N ALA A 275 -5.59 -10.67 19.20
CA ALA A 275 -6.43 -11.66 18.54
C ALA A 275 -7.74 -11.03 18.03
N ASP A 276 -8.40 -10.20 18.84
CA ASP A 276 -9.62 -9.48 18.45
C ASP A 276 -9.36 -8.51 17.28
N LEU A 277 -8.28 -7.72 17.35
CA LEU A 277 -7.89 -6.80 16.29
C LEU A 277 -7.57 -7.55 14.98
N LEU A 278 -6.85 -8.66 15.07
CA LEU A 278 -6.56 -9.50 13.90
C LEU A 278 -7.83 -10.15 13.36
N GLY A 279 -8.86 -10.40 14.17
CA GLY A 279 -10.19 -10.81 13.69
C GLY A 279 -10.84 -9.79 12.75
N THR A 280 -10.50 -8.51 12.89
CA THR A 280 -10.98 -7.41 12.02
C THR A 280 -9.97 -7.02 10.93
N TRP A 281 -8.68 -7.31 11.12
CA TRP A 281 -7.62 -6.81 10.25
C TRP A 281 -7.59 -7.51 8.89
N SER A 282 -8.20 -6.91 7.86
CA SER A 282 -8.24 -7.44 6.50
C SER A 282 -7.12 -6.91 5.59
N SER A 283 -5.88 -6.92 6.06
CA SER A 283 -4.75 -6.33 5.33
C SER A 283 -3.44 -7.11 5.56
N PRO A 284 -2.60 -7.30 4.52
CA PRO A 284 -1.25 -7.83 4.70
C PRO A 284 -0.31 -6.79 5.31
N PHE A 285 -0.61 -5.49 5.13
CA PHE A 285 0.19 -4.42 5.70
C PHE A 285 0.14 -4.47 7.22
N THR A 286 1.27 -4.14 7.85
CA THR A 286 1.39 -4.21 9.31
C THR A 286 0.67 -3.07 10.04
N ALA A 287 0.39 -1.99 9.31
CA ALA A 287 -0.21 -0.79 9.84
C ALA A 287 -0.89 0.03 8.73
N VAL A 288 -1.88 0.82 9.14
CA VAL A 288 -2.59 1.79 8.29
C VAL A 288 -2.58 3.14 9.02
N SER A 289 -2.24 4.23 8.33
CA SER A 289 -2.42 5.59 8.87
C SER A 289 -3.50 6.33 8.11
N LEU A 290 -4.41 6.98 8.84
CA LEU A 290 -5.28 8.01 8.30
C LEU A 290 -4.63 9.37 8.52
N ILE A 291 -4.51 10.14 7.45
CA ILE A 291 -4.01 11.52 7.45
C ILE A 291 -5.06 12.40 6.80
N THR A 292 -5.52 13.43 7.50
CA THR A 292 -6.54 14.37 7.02
C THR A 292 -5.93 15.75 6.81
N ASN A 293 -6.25 16.35 5.66
CA ASN A 293 -5.97 17.74 5.29
C ASN A 293 -4.51 18.19 5.47
N ARG A 294 -3.55 17.28 5.25
CA ARG A 294 -2.10 17.53 5.42
C ARG A 294 -1.34 17.57 4.11
N GLU A 295 -0.60 18.64 3.83
CA GLU A 295 0.53 18.67 2.91
C GLU A 295 1.68 17.81 3.44
N THR A 296 2.27 16.97 2.59
CA THR A 296 3.38 16.09 2.99
C THR A 296 4.64 16.47 2.21
N PRO A 297 5.59 17.17 2.83
CA PRO A 297 6.87 17.50 2.19
C PRO A 297 7.66 16.26 1.75
N LEU A 298 8.61 16.46 0.84
CA LEU A 298 9.49 15.38 0.35
C LEU A 298 10.32 14.76 1.47
N HIS A 299 10.04 13.50 1.80
CA HIS A 299 10.66 12.76 2.90
C HIS A 299 10.84 11.27 2.57
N LYS A 300 11.55 10.53 3.43
CA LYS A 300 11.62 9.07 3.39
C LYS A 300 11.07 8.47 4.67
N ASP A 301 10.55 7.26 4.58
CA ASP A 301 10.12 6.47 5.72
C ASP A 301 11.19 5.47 6.13
N ARG A 302 12.18 5.98 6.88
CA ARG A 302 13.37 5.21 7.31
C ARG A 302 13.08 3.99 8.19
N LYS A 303 11.83 3.81 8.64
CA LYS A 303 11.38 2.66 9.45
C LYS A 303 10.61 1.61 8.62
N GLY A 304 10.40 1.85 7.32
CA GLY A 304 9.83 0.87 6.39
C GLY A 304 10.87 -0.15 5.94
N GLY A 305 10.43 -1.19 5.25
CA GLY A 305 11.30 -2.22 4.68
C GLY A 305 12.05 -1.72 3.45
N ARG A 306 13.32 -2.09 3.33
CA ARG A 306 14.19 -1.64 2.23
C ARG A 306 13.67 -2.08 0.86
N PHE A 307 12.94 -3.19 0.80
CA PHE A 307 12.36 -3.74 -0.43
C PHE A 307 10.84 -3.88 -0.36
N TYR A 308 10.19 -3.23 0.60
CA TYR A 308 8.74 -3.32 0.73
C TYR A 308 8.05 -2.21 -0.07
N LEU A 309 6.86 -2.51 -0.57
CA LEU A 309 6.00 -1.52 -1.22
C LEU A 309 4.92 -1.09 -0.24
N ASP A 310 4.96 0.18 0.16
CA ASP A 310 3.86 0.80 0.91
C ASP A 310 2.83 1.34 -0.07
N ALA A 311 1.56 1.38 0.34
CA ALA A 311 0.47 1.92 -0.46
C ALA A 311 -0.01 3.27 0.10
N VAL A 312 -0.05 4.29 -0.75
CA VAL A 312 -0.52 5.64 -0.41
C VAL A 312 -1.75 5.96 -1.25
N THR A 313 -2.94 5.89 -0.65
CA THR A 313 -4.21 6.12 -1.33
C THR A 313 -4.87 7.40 -0.87
N THR A 314 -5.47 8.15 -1.78
CA THR A 314 -6.13 9.42 -1.45
C THR A 314 -7.60 9.48 -1.81
N PHE A 315 -8.34 10.25 -1.01
CA PHE A 315 -9.78 10.43 -1.00
C PHE A 315 -10.13 11.89 -0.70
N GLY A 316 -11.43 12.20 -0.77
CA GLY A 316 -11.98 13.50 -0.39
C GLY A 316 -12.44 14.32 -1.59
N ASN A 317 -12.89 15.54 -1.32
CA ASN A 317 -13.41 16.43 -2.34
C ASN A 317 -12.36 17.49 -2.71
N TYR A 318 -11.51 17.14 -3.67
CA TYR A 318 -10.55 18.06 -4.25
C TYR A 318 -10.17 17.65 -5.68
N ALA A 319 -9.51 18.55 -6.38
CA ALA A 319 -8.92 18.30 -7.68
C ALA A 319 -7.49 18.81 -7.75
N ASN A 320 -6.79 18.38 -8.78
CA ASN A 320 -5.45 18.82 -9.13
C ASN A 320 -4.34 18.48 -8.11
N GLY A 321 -4.52 17.45 -7.28
CA GLY A 321 -3.46 17.01 -6.37
C GLY A 321 -2.21 16.51 -7.10
N ARG A 322 -1.07 16.59 -6.42
CA ARG A 322 0.22 16.14 -6.94
C ARG A 322 0.91 15.23 -5.93
N PHE A 323 1.44 14.13 -6.44
CA PHE A 323 2.34 13.24 -5.70
C PHE A 323 3.67 13.18 -6.44
N GLU A 324 4.77 13.35 -5.71
CA GLU A 324 6.11 13.41 -6.29
C GLU A 324 6.98 12.31 -5.70
N ILE A 325 7.77 11.67 -6.55
CA ILE A 325 8.87 10.77 -6.17
C ILE A 325 10.14 11.35 -6.78
N ASP A 326 10.91 12.08 -5.98
CA ASP A 326 11.99 12.95 -6.47
C ASP A 326 13.13 12.15 -7.11
N GLY A 327 13.47 11.00 -6.54
CA GLY A 327 14.53 10.12 -7.00
C GLY A 327 14.22 9.47 -8.34
N LEU A 328 12.93 9.30 -8.64
CA LEU A 328 12.46 8.84 -9.96
C LEU A 328 12.20 10.03 -10.90
N GLY A 329 12.24 11.26 -10.38
CA GLY A 329 11.79 12.50 -11.00
C GLY A 329 10.45 12.36 -11.72
N MET A 330 9.52 11.72 -11.01
CA MET A 330 8.15 11.52 -11.45
C MET A 330 7.21 12.41 -10.65
N ARG A 331 6.22 12.97 -11.33
CA ARG A 331 5.12 13.73 -10.74
C ARG A 331 3.81 13.17 -11.27
N PHE A 332 2.94 12.77 -10.37
CA PHE A 332 1.68 12.10 -10.67
C PHE A 332 0.48 12.97 -10.31
N ARG A 333 -0.60 12.86 -11.10
CA ARG A 333 -1.89 13.41 -10.71
C ARG A 333 -2.45 12.60 -9.55
N TYR A 334 -2.56 13.25 -8.40
CA TYR A 334 -2.96 12.57 -7.17
C TYR A 334 -4.34 13.03 -6.73
N ASN A 335 -5.36 12.61 -7.49
CA ASN A 335 -6.77 12.92 -7.23
C ASN A 335 -7.46 11.78 -6.47
N PRO A 336 -8.65 12.01 -5.89
CA PRO A 336 -9.41 10.99 -5.15
C PRO A 336 -9.62 9.70 -5.95
N GLY A 337 -9.32 8.58 -5.30
CA GLY A 337 -9.35 7.22 -5.86
C GLY A 337 -8.02 6.73 -6.44
N THR A 338 -6.98 7.55 -6.41
CA THR A 338 -5.62 7.16 -6.81
C THR A 338 -4.88 6.45 -5.67
N ALA A 339 -4.21 5.35 -5.99
CA ALA A 339 -3.21 4.72 -5.13
C ALA A 339 -1.82 4.77 -5.77
N VAL A 340 -0.80 4.98 -4.94
CA VAL A 340 0.61 4.86 -5.31
C VAL A 340 1.23 3.78 -4.45
N PHE A 341 1.79 2.73 -5.06
CA PHE A 341 2.61 1.75 -4.36
C PHE A 341 4.07 2.08 -4.61
N LEU A 342 4.87 2.23 -3.57
CA LEU A 342 6.26 2.65 -3.72
C LEU A 342 7.14 2.13 -2.59
N ASN A 343 8.42 2.01 -2.89
CA ASN A 343 9.43 1.83 -1.86
C ASN A 343 9.71 3.15 -1.12
N SER A 344 8.87 3.45 -0.13
CA SER A 344 8.90 4.68 0.69
C SER A 344 10.19 4.84 1.52
N HIS A 345 10.85 3.71 1.82
CA HIS A 345 12.13 3.65 2.53
C HIS A 345 13.25 4.28 1.69
N THR A 346 13.36 3.89 0.42
CA THR A 346 14.45 4.30 -0.47
C THR A 346 14.15 5.64 -1.12
N PHE A 347 12.94 5.85 -1.62
CA PHE A 347 12.62 7.04 -2.41
C PHE A 347 12.01 8.14 -1.58
N ARG A 348 12.54 9.36 -1.75
CA ARG A 348 11.93 10.55 -1.18
C ARG A 348 10.66 10.86 -1.95
N HIS A 349 9.58 11.07 -1.22
CA HIS A 349 8.27 11.29 -1.80
C HIS A 349 7.44 12.28 -0.97
N GLY A 350 6.40 12.83 -1.58
CA GLY A 350 5.56 13.85 -0.95
C GLY A 350 4.30 14.15 -1.75
N ALA A 351 3.34 14.80 -1.09
CA ALA A 351 2.06 15.19 -1.65
C ALA A 351 1.80 16.67 -1.39
N SER A 352 1.58 17.44 -2.45
CA SER A 352 1.39 18.90 -2.38
C SER A 352 0.15 19.30 -1.58
N ARG A 353 0.04 20.55 -1.15
CA ARG A 353 -1.25 21.12 -0.70
C ARG A 353 -2.30 21.03 -1.82
N VAL A 354 -3.57 20.98 -1.43
CA VAL A 354 -4.73 21.00 -2.33
C VAL A 354 -5.78 21.98 -1.80
N GLU A 355 -6.64 22.44 -2.71
CA GLU A 355 -7.85 23.19 -2.36
C GLU A 355 -9.01 22.19 -2.17
N GLY A 356 -9.58 22.14 -0.97
CA GLY A 356 -10.65 21.20 -0.60
C GLY A 356 -10.25 20.21 0.49
N GLU A 357 -11.04 19.14 0.64
CA GLU A 357 -10.83 18.09 1.63
C GLU A 357 -9.94 16.99 1.05
N ARG A 358 -8.80 16.70 1.68
CA ARG A 358 -7.99 15.52 1.33
C ARG A 358 -7.84 14.59 2.49
N TYR A 359 -8.22 13.34 2.28
CA TYR A 359 -7.88 12.24 3.17
C TYR A 359 -6.89 11.31 2.50
N CYS A 360 -6.03 10.70 3.30
CA CYS A 360 -5.03 9.76 2.83
C CYS A 360 -5.00 8.56 3.78
N LEU A 361 -5.11 7.37 3.19
CA LEU A 361 -4.82 6.11 3.87
C LEU A 361 -3.47 5.61 3.39
N VAL A 362 -2.55 5.45 4.33
CA VAL A 362 -1.21 4.91 4.08
C VAL A 362 -1.13 3.53 4.71
N SER A 363 -1.12 2.49 3.89
CA SER A 363 -0.91 1.11 4.34
C SER A 363 0.56 0.76 4.18
N PHE A 364 1.24 0.42 5.27
CA PHE A 364 2.69 0.28 5.26
C PHE A 364 3.20 -0.85 6.16
N PHE A 365 4.47 -1.18 5.96
CA PHE A 365 5.13 -2.24 6.70
C PHE A 365 6.05 -1.76 7.82
N ARG A 366 6.07 -2.51 8.92
CA ARG A 366 7.05 -2.50 9.99
C ARG A 366 7.84 -3.80 9.86
N PRO A 367 9.07 -3.76 9.30
CA PRO A 367 9.85 -4.96 9.02
C PRO A 367 10.02 -5.86 10.23
N ASP A 368 10.19 -5.28 11.42
CA ASP A 368 10.34 -6.07 12.65
C ASP A 368 9.14 -6.99 12.92
N VAL A 369 7.92 -6.65 12.50
CA VAL A 369 6.76 -7.54 12.62
C VAL A 369 6.84 -8.67 11.61
N VAL A 370 7.07 -8.35 10.34
CA VAL A 370 7.15 -9.33 9.24
C VAL A 370 8.33 -10.28 9.42
N GLN A 371 9.47 -9.77 9.87
CA GLN A 371 10.72 -10.52 9.98
C GLN A 371 10.83 -11.34 11.26
N ASN A 372 10.05 -11.08 12.30
CA ASN A 372 10.16 -11.82 13.57
C ASN A 372 8.99 -12.76 13.84
N HIS A 373 7.96 -12.75 13.00
CA HIS A 373 6.78 -13.60 13.14
C HIS A 373 6.48 -14.31 11.83
N GLY A 374 6.17 -15.60 11.88
CA GLY A 374 5.95 -16.44 10.69
C GLY A 374 6.95 -17.60 10.58
N GLY A 375 6.53 -18.68 9.90
CA GLY A 375 7.35 -19.89 9.70
C GLY A 375 8.23 -19.83 8.46
N TYR A 376 7.73 -19.25 7.37
CA TYR A 376 8.46 -19.14 6.11
C TYR A 376 8.85 -17.68 5.84
N LYS A 377 10.11 -17.48 5.46
CA LYS A 377 10.62 -16.19 4.97
C LYS A 377 11.05 -16.41 3.53
N SER A 378 10.32 -15.82 2.60
CA SER A 378 10.72 -15.85 1.20
C SER A 378 11.91 -14.90 1.01
N GLU A 379 13.02 -15.40 0.45
CA GLU A 379 14.12 -14.52 0.01
C GLU A 379 13.60 -13.51 -1.04
N ASP A 380 12.58 -13.88 -1.82
CA ASP A 380 11.95 -13.00 -2.81
C ASP A 380 11.17 -11.85 -2.16
N ALA A 381 10.76 -11.96 -0.90
CA ALA A 381 10.14 -10.84 -0.16
C ALA A 381 11.16 -9.78 0.27
N GLU A 382 12.45 -10.13 0.30
CA GLU A 382 13.57 -9.22 0.56
C GLU A 382 14.18 -8.66 -0.73
N THR A 383 13.43 -8.74 -1.84
CA THR A 383 13.79 -8.12 -3.13
C THR A 383 12.54 -7.53 -3.80
N LEU A 384 12.72 -6.49 -4.62
CA LEU A 384 11.61 -5.99 -5.43
C LEU A 384 11.41 -6.91 -6.65
N PRO A 385 10.16 -7.29 -6.99
CA PRO A 385 9.86 -8.07 -8.17
C PRO A 385 10.33 -7.34 -9.44
N THR A 386 10.82 -8.08 -10.41
CA THR A 386 11.03 -7.53 -11.75
C THR A 386 9.74 -7.61 -12.55
N ILE A 387 9.56 -6.72 -13.52
CA ILE A 387 8.42 -6.84 -14.44
C ILE A 387 8.46 -8.17 -15.20
N GLN A 388 9.65 -8.74 -15.38
CA GLN A 388 9.84 -10.05 -15.99
C GLN A 388 9.47 -11.19 -15.03
N SER A 389 9.88 -11.16 -13.77
CA SER A 389 9.49 -12.18 -12.79
C SER A 389 7.99 -12.13 -12.50
N TYR A 390 7.40 -10.93 -12.52
CA TYR A 390 5.96 -10.73 -12.52
C TYR A 390 5.30 -11.42 -13.73
N ARG A 391 5.80 -11.17 -14.95
CA ARG A 391 5.29 -11.83 -16.16
C ARG A 391 5.46 -13.35 -16.09
N GLU A 392 6.59 -13.86 -15.63
CA GLU A 392 6.86 -15.30 -15.51
C GLU A 392 6.00 -15.97 -14.44
N TYR A 393 5.79 -15.32 -13.30
CA TYR A 393 4.93 -15.80 -12.23
C TYR A 393 3.49 -16.01 -12.73
N TYR A 394 2.99 -15.08 -13.55
CA TYR A 394 1.61 -15.14 -14.03
C TYR A 394 1.42 -15.85 -15.38
N LEU A 395 2.42 -15.86 -16.28
CA LEU A 395 2.34 -16.39 -17.66
C LEU A 395 3.18 -17.65 -17.90
N GLY A 396 4.03 -18.03 -16.94
CA GLY A 396 5.06 -19.06 -17.12
C GLY A 396 6.20 -18.62 -18.05
N ALA A 397 7.31 -19.38 -18.05
CA ALA A 397 8.53 -19.06 -18.82
C ALA A 397 8.37 -18.99 -20.36
N THR A 398 7.20 -19.32 -20.91
CA THR A 398 6.94 -19.39 -22.36
C THR A 398 5.75 -18.53 -22.82
N GLY A 399 5.03 -17.88 -21.90
CA GLY A 399 3.86 -17.06 -22.21
C GLY A 399 4.23 -15.68 -22.73
N GLY A 400 4.48 -15.56 -24.03
CA GLY A 400 4.57 -14.25 -24.67
C GLY A 400 3.23 -13.51 -24.58
N TRP A 401 3.27 -12.25 -24.17
CA TRP A 401 2.09 -11.39 -24.07
C TRP A 401 1.42 -11.27 -25.44
N LYS A 402 0.25 -11.89 -25.62
CA LYS A 402 -0.54 -11.79 -26.88
C LYS A 402 -1.33 -10.49 -26.93
N GLY A 403 -0.68 -9.36 -26.66
CA GLY A 403 -1.24 -8.05 -26.94
C GLY A 403 -1.27 -7.84 -28.45
N LYS A 404 -2.40 -8.11 -29.11
CA LYS A 404 -2.60 -7.60 -30.48
C LYS A 404 -2.63 -6.08 -30.42
N GLY A 405 -1.48 -5.46 -30.64
CA GLY A 405 -1.41 -4.07 -31.09
C GLY A 405 -2.19 -3.98 -32.39
N LYS A 406 -3.40 -3.43 -32.35
CA LYS A 406 -3.97 -2.81 -33.54
C LYS A 406 -3.14 -1.55 -33.77
N GLU A 407 -2.09 -1.68 -34.58
CA GLU A 407 -1.56 -0.55 -35.34
C GLU A 407 -2.71 -0.01 -36.19
N GLY A 408 -3.31 1.07 -35.70
CA GLY A 408 -4.26 1.90 -36.41
C GLY A 408 -3.79 3.33 -36.24
N THR A 409 -2.76 3.71 -36.99
CA THR A 409 -2.46 5.10 -37.28
C THR A 409 -3.70 5.75 -37.89
N PRO A 410 -4.31 6.78 -37.29
CA PRO A 410 -5.18 7.65 -38.04
C PRO A 410 -4.26 8.49 -38.93
N GLY A 411 -4.36 8.27 -40.25
CA GLY A 411 -3.76 9.17 -41.22
C GLY A 411 -4.28 10.58 -40.98
N LEU A 412 -3.36 11.52 -40.85
CA LEU A 412 -3.62 12.94 -41.03
C LEU A 412 -3.90 13.16 -42.53
N GLU A 413 -5.17 13.38 -42.86
CA GLU A 413 -5.61 14.33 -43.90
C GLU A 413 -6.60 15.30 -43.28
#